data_AF-A0A5B6YJ53-F1
#
_entry.id   AF-A0A5B6YJ53-F1
#
_cell.length_a   1.000
_cell.length_b   1.000
_cell.length_c   1.000
_cell.angle_alpha   90.00
_cell.angle_beta   90.00
_cell.angle_gamma   90.00
#
_symmetry.space_group_name_H-M   'P 1'
#
loop_
_entity.id
_entity.type
_entity.pdbx_description
1 polymer ?
#
loop_
_entity_poly.entity_id
_entity_poly.type
_entity_poly.pdbx_seq_one_letter_code
_entity_poly.pdbx_strand_id
1 'polypeptide(L)'
;NGSFINGARQIPVALLISQFQKEVGGHPGLLRFSEVVNLFHEFGHVVHHICNRASFARFSGLRLDPDFVEIPAQVLENWCYESISLKLVSGFHQDITKPIKDEICNTLRRWRRSFSALKLKQEILYCKSYYFFI
;
A
#
# COMPACT_ATOMS: atom_id res chain seq x y z
N ASN A 1 8.91 -19.37 -6.34
CA ASN A 1 9.81 -18.22 -6.05
C ASN A 1 10.94 -18.49 -5.06
N GLY A 2 11.24 -19.75 -4.75
CA GLY A 2 12.53 -20.21 -4.21
C GLY A 2 12.81 -21.62 -4.74
N SER A 3 12.34 -21.87 -5.96
CA SER A 3 12.38 -23.14 -6.65
C SER A 3 13.40 -22.97 -7.76
N PHE A 4 14.56 -23.58 -7.57
CA PHE A 4 15.51 -23.74 -8.65
C PHE A 4 14.94 -24.77 -9.61
N ILE A 5 14.71 -24.39 -10.86
CA ILE A 5 14.43 -25.35 -11.95
C ILE A 5 15.71 -25.48 -12.74
N ASN A 6 16.24 -26.70 -12.84
CA ASN A 6 17.50 -26.99 -13.54
C ASN A 6 18.68 -26.10 -13.10
N GLY A 7 18.75 -25.75 -11.80
CA GLY A 7 19.81 -24.90 -11.24
C GLY A 7 19.62 -23.38 -11.45
N ALA A 8 18.57 -22.95 -12.15
CA ALA A 8 18.28 -21.53 -12.37
C ALA A 8 17.16 -21.02 -11.43
N ARG A 9 17.33 -19.80 -10.91
CA ARG A 9 16.34 -19.13 -10.05
C ARG A 9 15.11 -18.73 -10.88
N GLN A 10 13.92 -19.13 -10.44
CA GLN A 10 12.68 -18.65 -11.03
C GLN A 10 12.45 -17.17 -10.75
N ILE A 11 12.04 -16.42 -11.78
CA ILE A 11 11.69 -15.01 -11.69
C ILE A 11 10.32 -14.89 -11.01
N PRO A 12 10.17 -14.09 -9.94
CA PRO A 12 8.89 -13.89 -9.29
C PRO A 12 7.93 -13.08 -10.17
N VAL A 13 6.66 -13.50 -10.20
CA VAL A 13 5.57 -12.81 -10.90
C VAL A 13 4.47 -12.51 -9.89
N ALA A 14 4.03 -11.26 -9.82
CA ALA A 14 2.92 -10.81 -8.98
C ALA A 14 1.89 -10.08 -9.84
N LEU A 15 0.61 -10.22 -9.47
CA LEU A 15 -0.50 -9.52 -10.10
C LEU A 15 -1.11 -8.58 -9.06
N LEU A 16 -1.09 -7.27 -9.35
CA LEU A 16 -1.76 -6.25 -8.55
C LEU A 16 -3.12 -5.97 -9.18
N ILE A 17 -4.18 -6.16 -8.40
CA ILE A 17 -5.57 -5.91 -8.84
C ILE A 17 -6.11 -4.74 -8.04
N SER A 18 -6.67 -3.74 -8.72
CA SER A 18 -7.31 -2.59 -8.09
C SER A 18 -8.52 -2.13 -8.87
N GLN A 19 -9.51 -1.56 -8.17
CA GLN A 19 -10.75 -1.06 -8.75
C GLN A 19 -10.82 0.46 -8.59
N PHE A 20 -10.43 1.18 -9.63
CA PHE A 20 -10.48 2.64 -9.66
C PHE A 20 -11.66 3.15 -10.50
N GLN A 21 -12.09 4.37 -10.21
CA GLN A 21 -13.11 5.04 -11.01
C GLN A 21 -12.60 5.21 -12.44
N LYS A 22 -13.41 4.76 -13.40
CA LYS A 22 -13.13 4.93 -14.83
C LYS A 22 -13.50 6.35 -15.26
N GLU A 23 -12.95 6.76 -16.40
CA GLU A 23 -13.31 8.03 -17.02
C GLU A 23 -14.79 8.04 -17.40
N VAL A 24 -15.47 9.17 -17.16
CA VAL A 24 -16.89 9.36 -17.49
C VAL A 24 -17.06 10.72 -18.16
N GLY A 25 -17.70 10.73 -19.33
CA GLY A 25 -18.08 11.98 -20.01
C GLY A 25 -16.90 12.88 -20.42
N GLY A 26 -15.72 12.32 -20.68
CA GLY A 26 -14.51 13.08 -21.05
C GLY A 26 -13.72 13.63 -19.86
N HIS A 27 -14.10 13.32 -18.63
CA HIS A 27 -13.33 13.63 -17.43
C HIS A 27 -12.47 12.43 -17.01
N PRO A 28 -11.18 12.63 -16.67
CA PRO A 28 -10.33 11.52 -16.25
C PRO A 28 -10.76 10.95 -14.89
N GLY A 29 -10.49 9.66 -14.71
CA GLY A 29 -10.71 8.96 -13.45
C GLY A 29 -9.71 9.41 -12.37
N LEU A 30 -10.06 10.45 -11.62
CA LEU A 30 -9.22 10.94 -10.53
C LEU A 30 -9.28 10.00 -9.32
N LEU A 31 -8.12 9.71 -8.72
CA LEU A 31 -8.02 8.91 -7.51
C LEU A 31 -8.27 9.77 -6.28
N ARG A 32 -9.05 9.24 -5.34
CA ARG A 32 -9.08 9.75 -3.97
C ARG A 32 -7.78 9.42 -3.26
N PHE A 33 -7.42 10.24 -2.28
CA PHE A 33 -6.21 10.00 -1.49
C PHE A 33 -6.19 8.63 -0.81
N SER A 34 -7.33 8.13 -0.32
CA SER A 34 -7.43 6.78 0.25
C SER A 34 -7.16 5.67 -0.79
N GLU A 35 -7.53 5.87 -2.05
CA GLU A 35 -7.26 4.92 -3.13
C GLU A 35 -5.78 4.89 -3.49
N VAL A 36 -5.10 6.04 -3.42
CA VAL A 36 -3.64 6.12 -3.59
C VAL A 36 -2.93 5.39 -2.44
N VAL A 37 -3.36 5.59 -1.20
CA VAL A 37 -2.81 4.87 -0.03
C VAL A 37 -2.99 3.35 -0.20
N ASN A 38 -4.19 2.90 -0.61
CA ASN A 38 -4.44 1.49 -0.86
C ASN A 38 -3.58 0.94 -2.03
N LEU A 39 -3.38 1.71 -3.09
CA LEU A 39 -2.49 1.30 -4.18
C LEU A 39 -1.04 1.11 -3.69
N PHE A 40 -0.55 2.01 -2.83
CA PHE A 40 0.77 1.86 -2.22
C PHE A 40 0.85 0.66 -1.27
N HIS A 41 -0.23 0.36 -0.55
CA HIS A 41 -0.33 -0.83 0.28
C HIS A 41 -0.16 -2.10 -0.56
N GLU A 42 -0.96 -2.28 -1.61
CA GLU A 42 -0.88 -3.44 -2.51
C GLU A 42 0.46 -3.52 -3.25
N PHE A 43 0.99 -2.36 -3.65
CA PHE A 43 2.32 -2.29 -4.26
C PHE A 43 3.42 -2.71 -3.28
N GLY A 44 3.25 -2.48 -1.98
CA GLY A 44 4.16 -2.97 -0.95
C GLY A 44 4.24 -4.50 -0.92
N HIS A 45 3.10 -5.18 -1.07
CA HIS A 45 3.05 -6.64 -1.22
C HIS A 45 3.77 -7.12 -2.48
N VAL A 46 3.61 -6.40 -3.60
CA VAL A 46 4.33 -6.69 -4.86
C VAL A 46 5.83 -6.54 -4.69
N VAL A 47 6.28 -5.43 -4.10
CA VAL A 47 7.71 -5.17 -3.84
C VAL A 47 8.28 -6.26 -2.95
N HIS A 48 7.59 -6.60 -1.87
CA HIS A 48 8.00 -7.66 -0.96
C HIS A 48 8.14 -9.00 -1.70
N HIS A 49 7.16 -9.35 -2.53
CA HIS A 49 7.16 -10.59 -3.30
C HIS A 49 8.30 -10.65 -4.33
N ILE A 50 8.53 -9.58 -5.08
CA ILE A 50 9.55 -9.53 -6.15
C ILE A 50 10.97 -9.44 -5.57
N CYS A 51 11.16 -8.69 -4.50
CA CYS A 51 12.46 -8.49 -3.87
C CYS A 51 12.88 -9.66 -2.97
N ASN A 52 11.98 -10.59 -2.62
CA ASN A 52 12.30 -11.76 -1.83
C ASN A 52 13.38 -12.63 -2.53
N ARG A 53 14.50 -12.89 -1.85
CA ARG A 53 15.63 -13.69 -2.35
C ARG A 53 15.80 -15.04 -1.66
N ALA A 54 14.75 -15.57 -1.03
CA ALA A 54 14.83 -16.83 -0.30
C ALA A 54 15.19 -18.00 -1.24
N SER A 55 16.12 -18.85 -0.78
CA SER A 55 16.61 -19.99 -1.56
C SER A 55 15.64 -21.18 -1.61
N PHE A 56 14.67 -21.24 -0.70
CA PHE A 56 13.69 -22.31 -0.63
C PHE A 56 12.28 -21.78 -0.93
N ALA A 57 11.54 -22.50 -1.77
CA ALA A 57 10.19 -22.11 -2.17
C ALA A 57 9.24 -21.94 -0.98
N ARG A 58 9.46 -22.70 0.10
CA ARG A 58 8.69 -22.58 1.35
C ARG A 58 8.80 -21.20 2.00
N PHE A 59 9.96 -20.55 1.92
CA PHE A 59 10.23 -19.24 2.53
C PHE A 59 10.17 -18.08 1.52
N SER A 60 9.71 -18.36 0.29
CA SER A 60 9.65 -17.37 -0.78
C SER A 60 8.28 -16.70 -0.89
N GLY A 61 8.26 -15.47 -1.44
CA GLY A 61 7.04 -14.68 -1.60
C GLY A 61 6.55 -14.11 -0.27
N LEU A 62 5.23 -14.22 -0.02
CA LEU A 62 4.56 -13.70 1.18
C LEU A 62 4.30 -14.79 2.24
N ARG A 63 5.02 -15.92 2.17
CA ARG A 63 4.87 -17.05 3.09
C ARG A 63 5.61 -16.80 4.40
N LEU A 64 5.15 -15.80 5.14
CA LEU A 64 5.66 -15.39 6.44
C LEU A 64 4.59 -15.59 7.51
N ASP A 65 4.97 -15.34 8.76
CA ASP A 65 4.00 -15.27 9.85
C ASP A 65 2.89 -14.25 9.49
N PRO A 66 1.61 -14.61 9.68
CA PRO A 66 0.49 -13.74 9.32
C PRO A 66 0.59 -12.34 9.93
N ASP A 67 1.13 -12.24 11.13
CA ASP A 67 1.30 -10.95 11.83
C ASP A 67 2.37 -10.04 11.21
N PHE A 68 3.25 -10.59 10.36
CA PHE A 68 4.36 -9.87 9.74
C PHE A 68 4.13 -9.51 8.27
N VAL A 69 3.21 -10.21 7.59
CA VAL A 69 3.02 -10.06 6.14
C VAL A 69 2.63 -8.64 5.75
N GLU A 70 1.90 -7.93 6.61
CA GLU A 70 1.38 -6.58 6.38
C GLU A 70 2.40 -5.47 6.63
N ILE A 71 3.47 -5.74 7.39
CA ILE A 71 4.41 -4.69 7.81
C ILE A 71 5.01 -3.93 6.62
N PRO A 72 5.50 -4.59 5.54
CA PRO A 72 6.06 -3.88 4.40
C PRO A 72 5.04 -2.97 3.68
N ALA A 73 3.80 -3.43 3.54
CA ALA A 73 2.72 -2.65 2.93
C ALA A 73 2.37 -1.42 3.78
N GLN A 74 2.18 -1.60 5.08
CA GLN A 74 1.90 -0.51 6.02
C GLN A 74 3.05 0.51 6.14
N VAL A 75 4.30 0.05 6.05
CA VAL A 75 5.46 0.94 6.01
C VAL A 75 5.41 1.80 4.74
N LEU A 76 5.07 1.20 3.59
CA LEU A 76 5.04 1.90 2.31
C LEU A 76 3.91 2.93 2.21
N GLU A 77 2.78 2.73 2.91
CA GLU A 77 1.71 3.73 3.04
C GLU A 77 2.23 5.09 3.54
N ASN A 78 3.29 5.10 4.36
CA ASN A 78 3.87 6.34 4.88
C ASN A 78 4.38 7.28 3.77
N TRP A 79 4.83 6.73 2.63
CA TRP A 79 5.28 7.55 1.50
C TRP A 79 4.17 8.44 0.95
N CYS A 80 2.90 8.02 1.02
CA CYS A 80 1.78 8.85 0.58
C CYS A 80 1.61 10.12 1.43
N TYR A 81 2.16 10.13 2.64
CA TYR A 81 2.09 11.26 3.56
C TYR A 81 3.37 12.12 3.55
N GLU A 82 4.40 11.73 2.81
CA GLU A 82 5.61 12.55 2.67
C GLU A 82 5.46 13.57 1.54
N SER A 83 5.70 14.85 1.82
CA SER A 83 5.47 15.94 0.85
C SER A 83 6.23 15.72 -0.46
N ILE A 84 7.49 15.27 -0.38
CA ILE A 84 8.32 14.98 -1.57
C ILE A 84 7.68 13.86 -2.40
N SER A 85 7.38 12.73 -1.79
CA SER A 85 6.76 11.58 -2.44
C SER A 85 5.40 11.91 -3.04
N LEU A 86 4.55 12.61 -2.28
CA LEU A 86 3.22 13.01 -2.74
C LEU A 86 3.30 13.94 -3.95
N LYS A 87 4.20 14.93 -3.93
CA LYS A 87 4.44 15.83 -5.08
C LYS A 87 4.97 15.10 -6.32
N LEU A 88 5.71 14.01 -6.15
CA LEU A 88 6.21 13.21 -7.28
C LEU A 88 5.10 12.42 -7.98
N VAL A 89 4.09 11.96 -7.23
CA VAL A 89 3.02 11.10 -7.76
C VAL A 89 1.71 11.85 -8.02
N SER A 90 1.72 13.19 -7.93
CA SER A 90 0.53 14.02 -8.11
C SER A 90 0.79 15.25 -8.98
N GLY A 91 -0.26 15.74 -9.61
CA GLY A 91 -0.26 16.98 -10.38
C GLY A 91 -1.68 17.51 -10.53
N PHE A 92 -1.84 18.79 -10.86
CA PHE A 92 -3.17 19.35 -11.12
C PHE A 92 -3.71 18.79 -12.45
N HIS A 93 -4.99 18.40 -12.46
CA HIS A 93 -5.60 17.86 -13.68
C HIS A 93 -5.50 18.83 -14.89
N GLN A 94 -5.64 20.13 -14.64
CA GLN A 94 -5.54 21.16 -15.67
C GLN A 94 -4.09 21.43 -16.12
N ASP A 95 -3.12 21.13 -15.27
CA ASP A 95 -1.70 21.40 -15.49
C ASP A 95 -0.86 20.47 -14.61
N ILE A 96 -0.47 19.32 -15.18
CA ILE A 96 0.24 18.27 -14.46
C ILE A 96 1.63 18.70 -13.98
N THR A 97 2.19 19.78 -14.55
CA THR A 97 3.50 20.30 -14.17
C THR A 97 3.48 21.05 -12.84
N LYS A 98 2.28 21.46 -12.37
CA LYS A 98 2.13 22.15 -11.10
C LYS A 98 2.09 21.14 -9.95
N PRO A 99 3.03 21.22 -8.99
CA PRO A 99 3.02 20.33 -7.84
C PRO A 99 1.94 20.74 -6.84
N ILE A 100 1.47 19.78 -6.04
CA ILE A 100 0.59 20.05 -4.89
C ILE A 100 1.27 21.04 -3.92
N LYS A 101 0.50 21.98 -3.38
CA LYS A 101 0.96 22.95 -2.38
C LYS A 101 1.27 22.27 -1.05
N ASP A 102 2.32 22.73 -0.36
CA ASP A 102 2.73 22.17 0.95
C ASP A 102 1.65 22.26 2.02
N GLU A 103 0.78 23.26 1.95
CA GLU A 103 -0.37 23.39 2.85
C GLU A 103 -1.31 22.18 2.80
N ILE A 104 -1.54 21.62 1.60
CA ILE A 104 -2.38 20.44 1.40
C ILE A 104 -1.67 19.22 2.00
N CYS A 105 -0.36 19.05 1.73
CA CYS A 105 0.44 17.98 2.31
C CYS A 105 0.39 17.99 3.85
N ASN A 106 0.55 19.16 4.45
CA ASN A 106 0.49 19.34 5.90
C ASN A 106 -0.90 19.05 6.47
N THR A 107 -1.94 19.42 5.72
CA THR A 107 -3.33 19.12 6.06
C THR A 107 -3.55 17.61 6.06
N LEU A 108 -3.15 16.88 5.01
CA LEU A 108 -3.25 15.42 4.94
C LEU A 108 -2.52 14.71 6.09
N ARG A 109 -1.30 15.15 6.40
CA ARG A 109 -0.54 14.63 7.56
C ARG A 109 -1.28 14.84 8.89
N ARG A 110 -1.92 16.00 9.07
CA ARG A 110 -2.72 16.29 10.26
C ARG A 110 -3.95 15.38 10.32
N TRP A 111 -4.68 15.25 9.22
CA TRP A 111 -5.87 14.41 9.10
C TRP A 111 -5.60 12.94 9.37
N ARG A 112 -4.41 12.44 9.03
CA ARG A 112 -4.00 11.06 9.35
C ARG A 112 -4.16 10.68 10.82
N ARG A 113 -3.96 11.65 11.72
CA ARG A 113 -4.03 11.45 13.17
C ARG A 113 -5.43 11.68 13.75
N SER A 114 -6.36 12.20 12.96
CA SER A 114 -7.73 12.42 13.41
C SER A 114 -8.37 11.09 13.79
N PHE A 115 -8.98 11.04 14.98
CA PHE A 115 -9.69 9.85 15.50
C PHE A 115 -8.84 8.57 15.61
N SER A 116 -7.50 8.66 15.60
CA SER A 116 -6.62 7.48 15.68
C SER A 116 -6.86 6.64 16.94
N ALA A 117 -7.10 7.29 18.08
CA ALA A 117 -7.41 6.61 19.34
C ALA A 117 -8.74 5.83 19.28
N LEU A 118 -9.75 6.38 18.58
CA LEU A 118 -11.04 5.72 18.40
C LEU A 118 -10.91 4.51 17.46
N LYS A 119 -10.18 4.68 16.35
CA LYS A 119 -9.85 3.58 15.43
C LYS A 119 -9.12 2.44 16.16
N LEU A 120 -8.10 2.78 16.94
CA LEU A 120 -7.33 1.80 17.72
C LEU A 120 -8.22 1.07 18.74
N LYS A 121 -9.11 1.80 19.44
CA LYS A 121 -10.06 1.19 20.37
C LYS A 121 -10.96 0.17 19.66
N GLN A 122 -11.42 0.49 18.45
CA GLN A 122 -12.27 -0.40 17.65
C GLN A 122 -11.50 -1.65 17.19
N GLU A 123 -10.25 -1.50 16.75
CA GLU A 123 -9.38 -2.63 16.37
C GLU A 123 -9.11 -3.56 17.56
N ILE A 124 -8.79 -3.01 18.74
CA ILE A 124 -8.61 -3.80 19.96
C ILE A 124 -9.89 -4.57 20.31
N LEU A 125 -11.07 -3.95 20.13
CA LEU A 125 -12.34 -4.62 20.36
C LEU A 125 -12.52 -5.81 19.41
N TYR A 126 -12.23 -5.63 18.11
CA TYR A 126 -12.29 -6.73 17.14
C TYR A 126 -11.35 -7.87 17.48
N CYS A 127 -10.10 -7.57 17.84
CA CYS A 127 -9.15 -8.60 18.28
C CYS A 127 -9.70 -9.36 19.49
N LYS A 128 -10.17 -8.66 20.52
CA LYS A 128 -10.75 -9.29 21.72
C LYS A 128 -11.95 -10.17 21.40
N SER A 129 -12.86 -9.70 20.53
CA SER A 129 -14.00 -10.50 20.09
C SER A 129 -13.55 -11.73 19.33
N TYR A 130 -12.58 -11.62 18.42
CA TYR A 130 -12.06 -12.75 17.66
C TYR A 130 -11.44 -13.82 18.57
N TYR A 131 -10.62 -13.43 19.55
CA TYR A 131 -10.04 -14.35 20.54
C TYR A 131 -11.06 -14.96 21.50
N PHE A 132 -12.24 -14.36 21.69
CA PHE A 132 -13.29 -14.94 22.52
C PHE A 132 -14.01 -16.12 21.84
N PHE A 133 -14.01 -16.16 20.50
CA PHE A 133 -14.66 -17.21 19.71
C PHE A 133 -13.71 -18.32 19.23
N ILE A 134 -12.42 -18.24 19.58
CA ILE A 134 -11.41 -19.30 19.34
C ILE A 134 -11.12 -19.97 20.68
#